data_AF-A0A351F415-F1
#
_entry.id   AF-A0A351F415-F1
#
_cell.length_a   1.000
_cell.length_b   1.000
_cell.length_c   1.000
_cell.angle_alpha   90.00
_cell.angle_beta   90.00
_cell.angle_gamma   90.00
#
_symmetry.space_group_name_H-M   'P 1'
#
loop_
_entity.id
_entity.type
_entity.pdbx_description
1 polymer ?
#
loop_
_entity_poly.entity_id
_entity_poly.type
_entity_poly.pdbx_seq_one_letter_code
_entity_poly.pdbx_strand_id
1 'polypeptide(L)'
;MILNGLAHENAVMPGQSYTEYIEVYNGSDKVENILIYQRDYRFLSSGESFYDEPGSLSRSNARWIKTGQKSFVLQPGEIVNIPVQVNVPGETSLVGSYWSIIMVEKVDPVDPNQQKGIQIKSVIRYGIQIITHIGSTGLREINFAGTNIVREDSVLYLQVLIENTGERMLRHTIGMEVFTMEGKKVTQLEAQLNRTFPGTSTSAYLDIGLIPPGKYNVVLVADCENEDIFGTNMQMEIPDENGFIPANGQLNADQKPSRAKENEEKPTIDPNQSVWGIQVGYSKKKPKQSEYSKLTNAMICKCPDGYRIFSAKAANPQDLEVELEKVKKSGFRNAWINKIDLSRCDCN
;
A
#
# COMPACT_ATOMS: atom_id res chain seq x y z
N MET A 1 -8.14 -15.64 -14.00
CA MET A 1 -7.09 -14.89 -13.28
C MET A 1 -7.21 -13.43 -13.65
N ILE A 2 -6.72 -12.51 -12.80
CA ILE A 2 -6.71 -11.07 -13.09
C ILE A 2 -5.28 -10.65 -13.44
N LEU A 3 -5.08 -9.95 -14.57
CA LEU A 3 -3.74 -9.62 -15.07
C LEU A 3 -3.23 -8.25 -14.62
N ASN A 4 -4.12 -7.30 -14.34
CA ASN A 4 -3.77 -5.91 -14.07
C ASN A 4 -3.98 -5.51 -12.60
N GLY A 5 -3.73 -6.45 -11.68
CA GLY A 5 -3.76 -6.23 -10.24
C GLY A 5 -5.16 -6.32 -9.60
N LEU A 6 -5.17 -6.34 -8.28
CA LEU A 6 -6.40 -6.47 -7.46
C LEU A 6 -6.81 -5.17 -6.77
N ALA A 7 -6.17 -4.05 -7.13
CA ALA A 7 -6.53 -2.73 -6.62
C ALA A 7 -6.32 -1.70 -7.71
N HIS A 8 -7.41 -1.01 -8.07
CA HIS A 8 -7.38 0.11 -9.00
C HIS A 8 -7.73 1.38 -8.22
N GLU A 9 -6.92 2.41 -8.39
CA GLU A 9 -6.98 3.64 -7.60
C GLU A 9 -6.97 4.85 -8.52
N ASN A 10 -7.94 5.73 -8.32
CA ASN A 10 -8.07 6.96 -9.09
C ASN A 10 -8.39 8.15 -8.17
N ALA A 11 -7.78 9.29 -8.45
CA ALA A 11 -8.10 10.56 -7.79
C ALA A 11 -8.85 11.47 -8.75
N VAL A 12 -10.06 11.89 -8.36
CA VAL A 12 -10.96 12.72 -9.18
C VAL A 12 -11.70 13.74 -8.30
N MET A 13 -12.22 14.79 -8.91
CA MET A 13 -13.06 15.78 -8.23
C MET A 13 -14.53 15.32 -8.20
N PRO A 14 -15.35 15.84 -7.26
CA PRO A 14 -16.79 15.57 -7.26
C PRO A 14 -17.43 15.87 -8.62
N GLY A 15 -18.37 15.02 -9.05
CA GLY A 15 -19.07 15.15 -10.33
C GLY A 15 -18.30 14.64 -11.55
N GLN A 16 -17.04 14.23 -11.40
CA GLN A 16 -16.26 13.63 -12.48
C GLN A 16 -16.55 12.14 -12.63
N SER A 17 -16.26 11.62 -13.82
CA SER A 17 -16.33 10.20 -14.11
C SER A 17 -15.02 9.71 -14.72
N TYR A 18 -14.74 8.43 -14.54
CA TYR A 18 -13.62 7.75 -15.19
C TYR A 18 -14.03 6.35 -15.64
N THR A 19 -13.21 5.75 -16.51
CA THR A 19 -13.40 4.37 -16.97
C THR A 19 -12.06 3.65 -16.92
N GLU A 20 -12.09 2.46 -16.35
CA GLU A 20 -10.96 1.55 -16.28
C GLU A 20 -11.38 0.16 -16.77
N TYR A 21 -10.41 -0.76 -16.84
CA TYR A 21 -10.64 -2.10 -17.35
C TYR A 21 -10.13 -3.11 -16.34
N ILE A 22 -10.88 -4.18 -16.11
CA ILE A 22 -10.38 -5.38 -15.42
C ILE A 22 -10.02 -6.41 -16.47
N GLU A 23 -8.77 -6.86 -16.49
CA GLU A 23 -8.27 -7.84 -17.45
C GLU A 23 -8.42 -9.25 -16.89
N VAL A 24 -9.40 -10.01 -17.40
CA VAL A 24 -9.69 -11.37 -16.96
C VAL A 24 -9.13 -12.36 -17.98
N TYR A 25 -8.25 -13.24 -17.50
CA TYR A 25 -7.59 -14.25 -18.31
C TYR A 25 -7.98 -15.66 -17.87
N ASN A 26 -8.37 -16.50 -18.82
CA ASN A 26 -8.52 -17.93 -18.62
C ASN A 26 -7.20 -18.66 -18.93
N GLY A 27 -6.43 -18.92 -17.88
CA GLY A 27 -5.18 -19.70 -17.96
C GLY A 27 -5.36 -21.22 -17.90
N SER A 28 -6.59 -21.72 -17.94
CA SER A 28 -6.87 -23.16 -17.98
C SER A 28 -7.02 -23.67 -19.41
N ASP A 29 -7.08 -25.00 -19.53
CA ASP A 29 -7.39 -25.72 -20.77
C ASP A 29 -8.89 -25.94 -20.99
N LYS A 30 -9.74 -25.41 -20.10
CA LYS A 30 -11.20 -25.58 -20.12
C LYS A 30 -11.91 -24.26 -20.32
N VAL A 31 -13.16 -24.34 -20.78
CA VAL A 31 -14.06 -23.19 -20.82
C VAL A 31 -14.44 -22.81 -19.39
N GLU A 32 -14.36 -21.52 -19.05
CA GLU A 32 -14.71 -20.99 -17.72
C GLU A 32 -15.94 -20.07 -17.82
N ASN A 33 -16.94 -20.29 -16.96
CA ASN A 33 -18.03 -19.33 -16.80
C ASN A 33 -17.67 -18.38 -15.66
N ILE A 34 -17.77 -17.08 -15.94
CA ILE A 34 -17.43 -16.03 -15.00
C ILE A 34 -18.68 -15.30 -14.55
N LEU A 35 -18.80 -15.08 -13.24
CA LEU A 35 -19.79 -14.21 -12.62
C LEU A 35 -19.09 -12.98 -12.04
N ILE A 36 -19.70 -11.82 -12.25
CA ILE A 36 -19.25 -10.53 -11.74
C ILE A 36 -20.33 -9.92 -10.85
N TYR A 37 -19.95 -9.54 -9.65
CA TYR A 37 -20.81 -8.84 -8.71
C TYR A 37 -19.98 -7.90 -7.84
N GLN A 38 -20.65 -7.01 -7.10
CA GLN A 38 -19.99 -6.08 -6.20
C GLN A 38 -20.19 -6.49 -4.76
N ARG A 39 -19.30 -6.05 -3.87
CA ARG A 39 -19.45 -6.09 -2.41
C ARG A 39 -18.84 -4.85 -1.81
N ASP A 40 -19.37 -4.43 -0.66
CA ASP A 40 -18.62 -3.53 0.20
C ASP A 40 -17.56 -4.34 0.97
N TYR A 41 -16.45 -3.70 1.35
CA TYR A 41 -15.31 -4.39 1.93
C TYR A 41 -14.76 -3.64 3.13
N ARG A 42 -14.54 -4.33 4.24
CA ARG A 42 -13.84 -3.81 5.42
C ARG A 42 -13.10 -4.94 6.11
N PHE A 43 -12.05 -4.61 6.83
CA PHE A 43 -11.23 -5.59 7.53
C PHE A 43 -10.73 -5.03 8.86
N LEU A 44 -10.35 -5.93 9.75
CA LEU A 44 -9.90 -5.62 11.11
C LEU A 44 -8.53 -6.24 11.37
N SER A 45 -7.82 -5.68 12.34
CA SER A 45 -6.51 -6.17 12.80
C SER A 45 -6.55 -7.58 13.39
N SER A 46 -7.73 -8.09 13.73
CA SER A 46 -7.99 -9.50 14.09
C SER A 46 -7.80 -10.48 12.92
N GLY A 47 -7.67 -9.98 11.69
CA GLY A 47 -7.58 -10.78 10.46
C GLY A 47 -8.94 -11.05 9.80
N GLU A 48 -10.04 -10.59 10.40
CA GLU A 48 -11.38 -10.71 9.82
C GLU A 48 -11.56 -9.78 8.63
N SER A 49 -12.22 -10.30 7.60
CA SER A 49 -12.63 -9.56 6.41
C SER A 49 -14.13 -9.72 6.20
N PHE A 50 -14.81 -8.60 5.94
CA PHE A 50 -16.26 -8.55 5.76
C PHE A 50 -16.59 -8.10 4.34
N TYR A 51 -17.57 -8.77 3.76
CA TYR A 51 -18.05 -8.56 2.40
C TYR A 51 -19.53 -8.22 2.43
N ASP A 52 -19.83 -6.98 2.79
CA ASP A 52 -21.18 -6.51 3.05
C ASP A 52 -21.94 -6.24 1.73
N GLU A 53 -23.25 -6.00 1.82
CA GLU A 53 -24.07 -5.67 0.65
C GLU A 53 -23.58 -4.38 -0.01
N PRO A 54 -23.61 -4.27 -1.36
CA PRO A 54 -23.10 -3.09 -2.07
C PRO A 54 -23.81 -1.79 -1.66
N GLY A 55 -23.04 -0.79 -1.27
CA GLY A 55 -23.60 0.52 -0.88
C GLY A 55 -24.27 0.52 0.49
N SER A 56 -23.88 -0.40 1.38
CA SER A 56 -24.32 -0.47 2.78
C SER A 56 -23.38 0.27 3.73
N LEU A 57 -22.08 0.38 3.40
CA LEU A 57 -21.10 1.15 4.16
C LEU A 57 -21.16 2.64 3.79
N SER A 58 -20.88 3.51 4.76
CA SER A 58 -20.91 4.97 4.59
C SER A 58 -19.92 5.50 3.55
N ARG A 59 -18.80 4.80 3.35
CA ARG A 59 -17.76 5.13 2.36
C ARG A 59 -17.77 4.21 1.14
N SER A 60 -18.89 3.56 0.86
CA SER A 60 -19.04 2.74 -0.34
C SER A 60 -19.11 3.59 -1.61
N ASN A 61 -18.31 3.23 -2.63
CA ASN A 61 -18.49 3.73 -4.00
C ASN A 61 -19.28 2.78 -4.89
N ALA A 62 -19.85 1.69 -4.38
CA ALA A 62 -20.52 0.67 -5.22
C ALA A 62 -21.62 1.27 -6.11
N ARG A 63 -22.39 2.23 -5.58
CA ARG A 63 -23.45 2.93 -6.32
C ARG A 63 -22.92 3.81 -7.47
N TRP A 64 -21.64 4.14 -7.47
CA TRP A 64 -20.98 4.95 -8.50
C TRP A 64 -20.56 4.08 -9.69
N ILE A 65 -20.43 2.77 -9.47
CA ILE A 65 -19.79 1.83 -10.38
C ILE A 65 -20.81 1.12 -11.26
N LYS A 66 -20.58 1.16 -12.57
CA LYS A 66 -21.27 0.33 -13.56
C LYS A 66 -20.27 -0.59 -14.25
N THR A 67 -20.56 -1.89 -14.25
CA THR A 67 -19.81 -2.88 -15.02
C THR A 67 -20.52 -3.14 -16.35
N GLY A 68 -19.75 -3.34 -17.43
CA GLY A 68 -20.33 -3.60 -18.76
C GLY A 68 -21.07 -4.93 -18.89
N GLN A 69 -20.74 -5.91 -18.05
CA GLN A 69 -21.33 -7.25 -18.05
C GLN A 69 -21.40 -7.82 -16.63
N LYS A 70 -22.32 -8.77 -16.41
CA LYS A 70 -22.50 -9.47 -15.12
C LYS A 70 -22.04 -10.92 -15.16
N SER A 71 -22.05 -11.54 -16.34
CA SER A 71 -21.50 -12.87 -16.55
C SER A 71 -21.09 -13.04 -18.01
N PHE A 72 -20.12 -13.91 -18.26
CA PHE A 72 -19.62 -14.23 -19.58
C PHE A 72 -18.87 -15.56 -19.56
N VAL A 73 -18.61 -16.09 -20.75
CA VAL A 73 -17.86 -17.33 -20.95
C VAL A 73 -16.48 -16.98 -21.49
N LEU A 74 -15.42 -17.58 -20.92
CA LEU A 74 -14.05 -17.47 -21.39
C LEU A 74 -13.59 -18.79 -22.01
N GLN A 75 -13.14 -18.74 -23.25
CA GLN A 75 -12.45 -19.85 -23.89
C GLN A 75 -11.04 -20.07 -23.28
N PRO A 76 -10.47 -21.27 -23.40
CA PRO A 76 -9.08 -21.52 -23.01
C PRO A 76 -8.12 -20.51 -23.65
N GLY A 77 -7.28 -19.87 -22.83
CA GLY A 77 -6.32 -18.88 -23.29
C GLY A 77 -6.89 -17.49 -23.60
N GLU A 78 -8.21 -17.29 -23.47
CA GLU A 78 -8.86 -16.01 -23.79
C GLU A 78 -8.60 -14.95 -22.71
N ILE A 79 -8.45 -13.70 -23.17
CA ILE A 79 -8.38 -12.50 -22.33
C ILE A 79 -9.57 -11.62 -22.67
N VAL A 80 -10.33 -11.23 -21.65
CA VAL A 80 -11.47 -10.31 -21.77
C VAL A 80 -11.23 -9.08 -20.89
N ASN A 81 -11.39 -7.90 -21.48
CA ASN A 81 -11.29 -6.61 -20.80
C ASN A 81 -12.69 -6.13 -20.41
N ILE A 82 -12.92 -5.99 -19.11
CA ILE A 82 -14.24 -5.64 -18.57
C ILE A 82 -14.23 -4.14 -18.26
N PRO A 83 -15.00 -3.32 -19.00
CA PRO A 83 -15.07 -1.89 -18.69
C PRO A 83 -15.80 -1.67 -17.37
N VAL A 84 -15.18 -0.86 -16.52
CA VAL A 84 -15.70 -0.40 -15.23
C VAL A 84 -15.81 1.12 -15.31
N GLN A 85 -17.03 1.63 -15.37
CA GLN A 85 -17.30 3.07 -15.37
C GLN A 85 -17.65 3.53 -13.96
N VAL A 86 -16.96 4.53 -13.46
CA VAL A 86 -17.23 5.13 -12.14
C VAL A 86 -17.72 6.55 -12.34
N ASN A 87 -18.90 6.86 -11.80
CA ASN A 87 -19.52 8.18 -11.87
C ASN A 87 -19.62 8.76 -10.45
N VAL A 88 -18.71 9.67 -10.10
CA VAL A 88 -18.65 10.26 -8.76
C VAL A 88 -19.76 11.31 -8.62
N PRO A 89 -20.56 11.28 -7.53
CA PRO A 89 -21.58 12.29 -7.30
C PRO A 89 -20.99 13.70 -7.25
N GLY A 90 -21.76 14.69 -7.70
CA GLY A 90 -21.40 16.12 -7.68
C GLY A 90 -21.51 16.78 -6.30
N GLU A 91 -21.65 16.00 -5.23
CA GLU A 91 -21.86 16.51 -3.87
C GLU A 91 -20.54 17.07 -3.32
N THR A 92 -20.56 18.33 -2.88
CA THR A 92 -19.38 19.02 -2.35
C THR A 92 -18.97 18.54 -0.96
N SER A 93 -19.81 17.73 -0.30
CA SER A 93 -19.54 17.10 0.99
C SER A 93 -18.63 15.86 0.90
N LEU A 94 -18.40 15.33 -0.31
CA LEU A 94 -17.53 14.17 -0.49
C LEU A 94 -16.09 14.51 -0.09
N VAL A 95 -15.49 13.66 0.74
CA VAL A 95 -14.16 13.89 1.30
C VAL A 95 -13.40 12.58 1.50
N GLY A 96 -12.10 12.62 1.18
CA GLY A 96 -11.20 11.49 1.43
C GLY A 96 -11.38 10.35 0.42
N SER A 97 -11.52 9.11 0.91
CA SER A 97 -11.55 7.89 0.08
C SER A 97 -12.87 7.14 0.19
N TYR A 98 -13.31 6.59 -0.94
CA TYR A 98 -14.48 5.73 -1.08
C TYR A 98 -14.09 4.48 -1.85
N TRP A 99 -14.62 3.33 -1.46
CA TRP A 99 -14.22 2.06 -2.07
C TRP A 99 -15.31 1.00 -1.99
N SER A 100 -15.18 0.00 -2.85
CA SER A 100 -15.91 -1.25 -2.85
C SER A 100 -15.08 -2.25 -3.64
N ILE A 101 -15.54 -3.49 -3.74
CA ILE A 101 -14.85 -4.50 -4.52
C ILE A 101 -15.75 -5.04 -5.63
N ILE A 102 -15.14 -5.31 -6.77
CA ILE A 102 -15.72 -6.13 -7.83
C ILE A 102 -15.20 -7.55 -7.62
N MET A 103 -16.11 -8.49 -7.38
CA MET A 103 -15.84 -9.92 -7.31
C MET A 103 -15.90 -10.52 -8.70
N VAL A 104 -14.86 -11.22 -9.10
CA VAL A 104 -14.80 -12.07 -10.30
C VAL A 104 -14.70 -13.51 -9.84
N GLU A 105 -15.79 -14.26 -10.03
CA GLU A 105 -15.97 -15.62 -9.54
C GLU A 105 -16.07 -16.60 -10.70
N LYS A 106 -15.34 -17.71 -10.61
CA LYS A 106 -15.57 -18.84 -11.50
C LYS A 106 -16.79 -19.61 -11.02
N VAL A 107 -17.78 -19.77 -11.88
CA VAL A 107 -18.97 -20.56 -11.60
C VAL A 107 -18.95 -21.81 -12.48
N ASP A 108 -19.09 -22.98 -11.87
CA ASP A 108 -19.28 -24.19 -12.68
C ASP A 108 -20.74 -24.29 -13.11
N PRO A 109 -21.01 -24.92 -14.26
CA PRO A 109 -22.36 -25.31 -14.64
C PRO A 109 -22.96 -26.19 -13.53
N VAL A 110 -24.28 -26.05 -13.31
CA VAL A 110 -25.02 -26.98 -12.45
C VAL A 110 -25.01 -28.35 -13.15
N ASP A 111 -24.47 -29.37 -12.49
CA ASP A 111 -24.52 -30.75 -12.98
C ASP A 111 -25.82 -31.43 -12.51
N PRO A 112 -26.81 -31.66 -13.40
CA PRO A 112 -28.06 -32.31 -13.02
C PRO A 112 -27.87 -33.80 -12.65
N ASN A 113 -26.72 -34.41 -12.96
CA ASN A 113 -26.40 -35.81 -12.67
C ASN A 113 -25.44 -35.97 -11.49
N GLN A 114 -25.30 -34.95 -10.64
CA GLN A 114 -24.34 -34.93 -9.55
C GLN A 114 -24.45 -36.20 -8.67
N GLN A 115 -23.39 -37.01 -8.66
CA GLN A 115 -23.36 -38.28 -7.93
C GLN A 115 -23.52 -38.06 -6.42
N LYS A 116 -24.31 -38.92 -5.76
CA LYS A 116 -24.47 -38.90 -4.30
C LYS A 116 -23.14 -39.28 -3.63
N GLY A 117 -22.56 -38.33 -2.90
CA GLY A 117 -21.33 -38.49 -2.14
C GLY A 117 -20.83 -37.14 -1.60
N ILE A 118 -19.83 -37.15 -0.72
CA ILE A 118 -19.17 -35.92 -0.28
C ILE A 118 -18.16 -35.52 -1.36
N GLN A 119 -18.41 -34.40 -2.02
CA GLN A 119 -17.45 -33.77 -2.95
C GLN A 119 -16.92 -32.48 -2.34
N ILE A 120 -15.60 -32.33 -2.27
CA ILE A 120 -14.95 -31.08 -1.91
C ILE A 120 -14.81 -30.25 -3.19
N LYS A 121 -15.43 -29.08 -3.20
CA LYS A 121 -15.39 -28.16 -4.33
C LYS A 121 -14.69 -26.87 -3.91
N SER A 122 -13.63 -26.52 -4.61
CA SER A 122 -12.93 -25.25 -4.41
C SER A 122 -13.52 -24.19 -5.34
N VAL A 123 -13.86 -23.01 -4.80
CA VAL A 123 -14.35 -21.87 -5.56
C VAL A 123 -13.33 -20.75 -5.44
N ILE A 124 -12.82 -20.29 -6.60
CA ILE A 124 -11.86 -19.18 -6.66
C ILE A 124 -12.61 -17.89 -6.96
N ARG A 125 -12.40 -16.88 -6.11
CA ARG A 125 -12.94 -15.52 -6.24
C ARG A 125 -11.80 -14.52 -6.19
N TYR A 126 -11.75 -13.62 -7.16
CA TYR A 126 -10.85 -12.47 -7.13
C TYR A 126 -11.64 -11.25 -6.67
N GLY A 127 -11.22 -10.60 -5.58
CA GLY A 127 -11.76 -9.31 -5.17
C GLY A 127 -10.87 -8.19 -5.70
N ILE A 128 -11.37 -7.40 -6.64
CA ILE A 128 -10.68 -6.24 -7.20
C ILE A 128 -11.21 -5.00 -6.49
N GLN A 129 -10.35 -4.32 -5.72
CA GLN A 129 -10.69 -3.09 -5.02
C GLN A 129 -10.76 -1.93 -6.01
N ILE A 130 -11.90 -1.25 -6.05
CA ILE A 130 -12.09 -0.01 -6.82
C ILE A 130 -12.08 1.13 -5.83
N ILE A 131 -11.01 1.93 -5.86
CA ILE A 131 -10.73 2.97 -4.87
C ILE A 131 -10.80 4.33 -5.56
N THR A 132 -11.64 5.21 -5.03
CA THR A 132 -11.81 6.57 -5.52
C THR A 132 -11.41 7.57 -4.44
N HIS A 133 -10.43 8.40 -4.73
CA HIS A 133 -10.04 9.53 -3.89
C HIS A 133 -10.68 10.82 -4.38
N ILE A 134 -11.24 11.60 -3.46
CA ILE A 134 -11.77 12.94 -3.75
C ILE A 134 -10.62 13.94 -3.69
N GLY A 135 -10.02 14.22 -4.85
CA GLY A 135 -8.81 15.04 -4.97
C GLY A 135 -7.73 14.64 -3.95
N SER A 136 -7.13 15.64 -3.31
CA SER A 136 -6.19 15.50 -2.18
C SER A 136 -6.85 15.65 -0.80
N THR A 137 -8.19 15.65 -0.73
CA THR A 137 -8.95 15.92 0.50
C THR A 137 -8.92 14.75 1.49
N GLY A 138 -9.44 15.00 2.69
CA GLY A 138 -9.60 14.04 3.76
C GLY A 138 -8.50 14.13 4.80
N LEU A 139 -8.93 14.11 6.07
CA LEU A 139 -8.01 13.99 7.19
C LEU A 139 -7.23 12.67 7.09
N ARG A 140 -5.93 12.73 7.35
CA ARG A 140 -5.04 11.58 7.35
C ARG A 140 -4.61 11.34 8.79
N GLU A 141 -5.12 10.26 9.38
CA GLU A 141 -4.83 9.91 10.76
C GLU A 141 -4.72 8.40 10.91
N ILE A 142 -3.67 8.00 11.63
CA ILE A 142 -3.47 6.64 12.09
C ILE A 142 -3.44 6.64 13.62
N ASN A 143 -4.03 5.62 14.19
CA ASN A 143 -3.95 5.29 15.61
C ASN A 143 -3.18 3.99 15.81
N PHE A 144 -2.22 3.99 16.73
CA PHE A 144 -1.59 2.78 17.25
C PHE A 144 -2.52 2.23 18.33
N ALA A 145 -3.36 1.26 17.97
CA ALA A 145 -4.41 0.76 18.84
C ALA A 145 -3.88 -0.18 19.95
N GLY A 146 -2.71 -0.78 19.76
CA GLY A 146 -2.12 -1.68 20.74
C GLY A 146 -0.91 -2.43 20.21
N THR A 147 -0.24 -3.15 21.11
CA THR A 147 0.88 -4.03 20.75
C THR A 147 0.83 -5.34 21.54
N ASN A 148 1.25 -6.43 20.91
CA ASN A 148 1.37 -7.75 21.52
C ASN A 148 2.71 -8.39 21.13
N ILE A 149 3.31 -9.15 22.03
CA ILE A 149 4.38 -10.08 21.65
C ILE A 149 3.72 -11.41 21.31
N VAL A 150 3.97 -11.89 20.10
CA VAL A 150 3.42 -13.16 19.61
C VAL A 150 4.56 -14.08 19.17
N ARG A 151 4.32 -15.39 19.22
CA ARG A 151 5.27 -16.40 18.75
C ARG A 151 4.65 -17.16 17.59
N GLU A 152 5.34 -17.20 16.47
CA GLU A 152 4.94 -17.93 15.26
C GLU A 152 6.15 -18.69 14.71
N ASP A 153 6.01 -20.00 14.47
CA ASP A 153 7.09 -20.88 14.00
C ASP A 153 8.42 -20.75 14.78
N SER A 154 8.31 -20.58 16.11
CA SER A 154 9.43 -20.34 17.05
C SER A 154 10.10 -18.97 16.98
N VAL A 155 9.69 -18.11 16.05
CA VAL A 155 10.14 -16.71 15.95
C VAL A 155 9.23 -15.83 16.81
N LEU A 156 9.83 -14.85 17.51
CA LEU A 156 9.09 -13.85 18.27
C LEU A 156 8.86 -12.62 17.40
N TYR A 157 7.62 -12.13 17.39
CA TYR A 157 7.23 -10.91 16.71
C TYR A 157 6.62 -9.91 17.69
N LEU A 158 6.92 -8.63 17.50
CA LEU A 158 6.06 -7.56 17.98
C LEU A 158 4.95 -7.34 16.95
N GLN A 159 3.72 -7.71 17.33
CA GLN A 159 2.51 -7.37 16.61
C GLN A 159 2.07 -5.96 17.00
N VAL A 160 1.90 -5.07 16.03
CA VAL A 160 1.42 -3.70 16.22
C VAL A 160 0.06 -3.56 15.54
N LEU A 161 -0.97 -3.22 16.32
CA LEU A 161 -2.33 -3.00 15.84
C LEU A 161 -2.47 -1.55 15.37
N ILE A 162 -2.86 -1.37 14.10
CA ILE A 162 -2.95 -0.07 13.45
C ILE A 162 -4.38 0.15 12.96
N GLU A 163 -4.95 1.30 13.30
CA GLU A 163 -6.29 1.72 12.85
C GLU A 163 -6.20 3.02 12.07
N ASN A 164 -6.97 3.14 10.99
CA ASN A 164 -7.11 4.38 10.26
C ASN A 164 -8.36 5.13 10.76
N THR A 165 -8.15 6.13 11.60
CA THR A 165 -9.19 6.98 12.18
C THR A 165 -9.49 8.20 11.32
N GLY A 166 -8.76 8.39 10.22
CA GLY A 166 -8.95 9.47 9.27
C GLY A 166 -10.03 9.18 8.23
N GLU A 167 -9.97 9.93 7.14
CA GLU A 167 -10.94 9.92 6.04
C GLU A 167 -10.31 9.45 4.73
N ARG A 168 -8.99 9.28 4.71
CA ARG A 168 -8.23 8.86 3.54
C ARG A 168 -7.62 7.50 3.73
N MET A 169 -7.65 6.66 2.69
CA MET A 169 -6.89 5.41 2.69
C MET A 169 -5.39 5.75 2.74
N LEU A 170 -4.67 5.03 3.60
CA LEU A 170 -3.25 5.21 3.80
C LEU A 170 -2.53 3.91 3.51
N ARG A 171 -1.43 4.01 2.76
CA ARG A 171 -0.38 2.99 2.70
C ARG A 171 0.69 3.38 3.70
N HIS A 172 1.07 2.44 4.56
CA HIS A 172 2.00 2.71 5.64
C HIS A 172 2.92 1.52 5.91
N THR A 173 4.18 1.83 6.19
CA THR A 173 5.17 0.88 6.71
C THR A 173 5.36 1.18 8.19
N ILE A 174 5.29 0.14 9.03
CA ILE A 174 5.57 0.29 10.46
C ILE A 174 7.05 0.04 10.69
N GLY A 175 7.77 1.08 11.09
CA GLY A 175 9.14 1.03 11.57
C GLY A 175 9.21 1.00 13.09
N MET A 176 10.28 0.40 13.60
CA MET A 176 10.57 0.32 15.03
C MET A 176 12.05 0.60 15.29
N GLU A 177 12.35 1.53 16.18
CA GLU A 177 13.68 1.73 16.74
C GLU A 177 13.72 1.25 18.19
N VAL A 178 14.73 0.46 18.52
CA VAL A 178 14.88 -0.16 19.84
C VAL A 178 16.12 0.40 20.54
N PHE A 179 15.95 0.78 21.80
CA PHE A 179 16.99 1.35 22.65
C PHE A 179 17.06 0.60 23.99
N THR A 180 18.25 0.50 24.57
CA THR A 180 18.39 0.04 25.96
C THR A 180 17.73 1.02 26.93
N MET A 181 17.57 0.63 28.20
CA MET A 181 17.01 1.52 29.22
C MET A 181 17.89 2.76 29.46
N GLU A 182 19.18 2.71 29.11
CA GLU A 182 20.15 3.81 29.16
C GLU A 182 20.13 4.68 27.89
N GLY A 183 19.28 4.37 26.91
CA GLY A 183 19.11 5.16 25.68
C GLY A 183 20.07 4.80 24.55
N LYS A 184 20.83 3.70 24.63
CA LYS A 184 21.69 3.25 23.54
C LYS A 184 20.88 2.51 22.47
N LYS A 185 20.99 2.92 21.19
CA LYS A 185 20.33 2.22 20.07
C LYS A 185 20.83 0.78 19.96
N VAL A 186 19.91 -0.16 19.91
CA VAL A 186 20.12 -1.61 19.78
C VAL A 186 19.97 -2.01 18.31
N THR A 187 18.82 -1.72 17.72
CA THR A 187 18.49 -2.09 16.34
C THR A 187 17.35 -1.21 15.79
N GLN A 188 17.09 -1.35 14.49
CA GLN A 188 15.93 -0.81 13.82
C GLN A 188 15.34 -1.89 12.90
N LEU A 189 14.01 -1.99 12.91
CA LEU A 189 13.25 -3.01 12.20
C LEU A 189 12.11 -2.35 11.44
N GLU A 190 11.70 -2.97 10.33
CA GLU A 190 10.57 -2.50 9.53
C GLU A 190 9.68 -3.68 9.15
N ALA A 191 8.38 -3.48 9.24
CA ALA A 191 7.38 -4.42 8.79
C ALA A 191 7.13 -4.29 7.29
N GLN A 192 6.32 -5.19 6.74
CA GLN A 192 5.86 -5.07 5.36
C GLN A 192 4.89 -3.90 5.18
N LEU A 193 4.85 -3.38 3.95
CA LEU A 193 3.90 -2.33 3.56
C LEU A 193 2.47 -2.82 3.75
N ASN A 194 1.70 -2.05 4.51
CA ASN A 194 0.30 -2.28 4.78
C ASN A 194 -0.57 -1.18 4.19
N ARG A 195 -1.87 -1.45 4.12
CA ARG A 195 -2.89 -0.48 3.71
C ARG A 195 -4.07 -0.55 4.64
N THR A 196 -4.63 0.61 4.95
CA THR A 196 -5.83 0.76 5.78
C THR A 196 -6.78 1.77 5.14
N PHE A 197 -8.06 1.40 5.04
CA PHE A 197 -9.14 2.32 4.70
C PHE A 197 -9.68 3.00 5.97
N PRO A 198 -10.31 4.18 5.85
CA PRO A 198 -11.03 4.81 6.96
C PRO A 198 -11.93 3.84 7.73
N GLY A 199 -11.78 3.75 9.05
CA GLY A 199 -12.55 2.86 9.91
C GLY A 199 -12.19 1.37 9.82
N THR A 200 -11.05 1.03 9.19
CA THR A 200 -10.48 -0.33 9.17
C THR A 200 -9.19 -0.38 9.97
N SER A 201 -8.77 -1.59 10.33
CA SER A 201 -7.54 -1.82 11.07
C SER A 201 -6.75 -3.01 10.52
N THR A 202 -5.44 -3.01 10.73
CA THR A 202 -4.52 -4.07 10.33
C THR A 202 -3.50 -4.36 11.43
N SER A 203 -2.78 -5.46 11.29
CA SER A 203 -1.66 -5.83 12.15
C SER A 203 -0.36 -5.80 11.35
N ALA A 204 0.67 -5.16 11.90
CA ALA A 204 2.04 -5.24 11.40
C ALA A 204 2.86 -6.13 12.33
N TYR A 205 3.77 -6.93 11.77
CA TYR A 205 4.62 -7.85 12.53
C TYR A 205 6.09 -7.49 12.31
N LEU A 206 6.80 -7.25 13.41
CA LEU A 206 8.24 -6.95 13.43
C LEU A 206 8.97 -8.13 14.08
N ASP A 207 9.90 -8.75 13.37
CA ASP A 207 10.70 -9.87 13.90
C ASP A 207 11.66 -9.37 14.98
N ILE A 208 11.39 -9.74 16.23
CA ILE A 208 12.21 -9.39 17.40
C ILE A 208 13.03 -10.57 17.90
N GLY A 209 13.06 -11.69 17.18
CA GLY A 209 13.72 -12.93 17.61
C GLY A 209 15.23 -12.82 17.81
N LEU A 210 15.87 -11.82 17.19
CA LEU A 210 17.31 -11.55 17.35
C LEU A 210 17.64 -10.56 18.47
N ILE A 211 16.63 -9.97 19.11
CA ILE A 211 16.83 -9.04 20.23
C ILE A 211 16.92 -9.87 21.51
N PRO A 212 18.02 -9.77 22.30
CA PRO A 212 18.14 -10.51 23.54
C PRO A 212 16.99 -10.20 24.51
N PRO A 213 16.60 -11.16 25.37
CA PRO A 213 15.64 -10.89 26.44
C PRO A 213 16.03 -9.69 27.32
N GLY A 214 15.03 -8.96 27.82
CA GLY A 214 15.24 -7.78 28.65
C GLY A 214 14.24 -6.65 28.38
N LYS A 215 14.48 -5.50 29.02
CA LYS A 215 13.65 -4.29 28.92
C LYS A 215 14.25 -3.28 27.98
N TYR A 216 13.40 -2.71 27.13
CA TYR A 216 13.81 -1.78 26.08
C TYR A 216 12.85 -0.59 25.99
N ASN A 217 13.39 0.56 25.62
CA ASN A 217 12.61 1.69 25.13
C ASN A 217 12.44 1.54 23.61
N VAL A 218 11.23 1.74 23.11
CA VAL A 218 10.89 1.51 21.71
C VAL A 218 10.18 2.74 21.15
N VAL A 219 10.60 3.16 19.95
CA VAL A 219 9.91 4.16 19.13
C VAL A 219 9.26 3.44 17.97
N LEU A 220 7.94 3.52 17.85
CA LEU A 220 7.19 3.03 16.71
C LEU A 220 6.84 4.19 15.79
N VAL A 221 7.03 3.98 14.49
CA VAL A 221 6.77 4.96 13.45
C VAL A 221 5.91 4.33 12.37
N ALA A 222 4.81 4.97 12.02
CA ALA A 222 4.03 4.66 10.82
C ALA A 222 4.43 5.69 9.76
N ASP A 223 5.27 5.26 8.83
CA ASP A 223 5.66 6.06 7.66
C ASP A 223 4.61 5.86 6.57
N CYS A 224 3.83 6.90 6.30
CA CYS A 224 2.80 6.88 5.27
C CYS A 224 3.25 7.61 4.01
N GLU A 225 2.68 7.22 2.87
CA GLU A 225 2.87 7.98 1.64
C GLU A 225 2.43 9.45 1.80
N ASN A 226 3.13 10.37 1.12
CA ASN A 226 2.91 11.83 1.16
C ASN A 226 3.45 12.55 2.42
N GLU A 227 4.55 12.06 2.99
CA GLU A 227 5.27 12.70 4.11
C GLU A 227 4.51 12.73 5.44
N ASP A 228 3.39 11.99 5.54
CA ASP A 228 2.67 11.82 6.79
C ASP A 228 3.35 10.76 7.66
N ILE A 229 3.92 11.21 8.77
CA ILE A 229 4.63 10.34 9.72
C ILE A 229 3.95 10.45 11.09
N PHE A 230 3.56 9.29 11.63
CA PHE A 230 2.95 9.17 12.95
C PHE A 230 3.87 8.38 13.87
N GLY A 231 4.14 8.89 15.06
CA GLY A 231 5.03 8.24 16.02
C GLY A 231 4.36 7.98 17.37
N THR A 232 4.78 6.91 18.03
CA THR A 232 4.50 6.67 19.45
C THR A 232 5.69 6.01 20.12
N ASN A 233 5.80 6.18 21.45
CA ASN A 233 6.85 5.58 22.25
C ASN A 233 6.26 4.58 23.25
N MET A 234 6.96 3.49 23.49
CA MET A 234 6.54 2.47 24.45
C MET A 234 7.76 1.81 25.12
N GLN A 235 7.49 1.08 26.20
CA GLN A 235 8.44 0.13 26.75
C GLN A 235 8.04 -1.28 26.34
N MET A 236 9.03 -2.11 26.04
CA MET A 236 8.84 -3.50 25.67
C MET A 236 9.72 -4.38 26.56
N GLU A 237 9.16 -5.48 27.05
CA GLU A 237 9.88 -6.51 27.79
C GLU A 237 9.87 -7.79 26.96
N ILE A 238 11.05 -8.20 26.49
CA ILE A 238 11.22 -9.45 25.75
C ILE A 238 11.48 -10.57 26.77
N PRO A 239 10.65 -11.62 26.80
CA PRO A 239 10.78 -12.69 27.79
C PRO A 239 12.01 -13.56 27.51
N ASP A 240 12.59 -14.12 28.58
CA ASP A 240 13.58 -15.20 28.48
C ASP A 240 12.95 -16.45 27.83
N GLU A 241 13.74 -17.35 27.25
CA GLU A 241 13.27 -18.57 26.55
C GLU A 241 12.34 -19.47 27.40
N ASN A 242 12.35 -19.33 28.73
CA ASN A 242 11.51 -20.06 29.68
C ASN A 242 10.35 -19.21 30.28
N GLY A 243 10.20 -17.95 29.85
CA GLY A 243 9.21 -17.01 30.38
C GLY A 243 7.84 -17.17 29.72
N PHE A 244 6.78 -17.08 30.52
CA PHE A 244 5.43 -16.84 30.02
C PHE A 244 5.44 -15.56 29.17
N ILE A 245 4.73 -15.55 28.03
CA ILE A 245 4.47 -14.33 27.26
C ILE A 245 3.23 -13.67 27.87
N PRO A 246 3.35 -12.63 28.73
CA PRO A 246 2.18 -11.85 29.11
C PRO A 246 1.72 -11.07 27.87
N ALA A 247 0.42 -11.16 27.55
CA ALA A 247 -0.20 -10.25 26.61
C ALA A 247 -0.30 -8.88 27.26
N ASN A 248 0.74 -8.04 27.23
CA ASN A 248 0.68 -6.62 27.61
C ASN A 248 1.96 -5.87 27.20
N GLY A 249 1.94 -5.23 26.03
CA GLY A 249 2.70 -4.00 25.80
C GLY A 249 1.76 -2.81 26.06
N GLN A 250 1.86 -2.19 27.25
CA GLN A 250 1.07 -0.99 27.53
C GLN A 250 1.68 0.19 26.75
N LEU A 251 0.95 0.65 25.74
CA LEU A 251 1.13 2.01 25.23
C LEU A 251 0.88 2.97 26.40
N ASN A 252 1.73 3.98 26.58
CA ASN A 252 1.50 5.01 27.59
C ASN A 252 0.19 5.73 27.24
N ALA A 253 -0.87 5.48 28.02
CA ALA A 253 -2.25 5.89 27.73
C ALA A 253 -2.46 7.42 27.63
N ASP A 254 -1.46 8.21 28.01
CA ASP A 254 -1.49 9.68 28.00
C ASP A 254 -0.83 10.32 26.77
N GLN A 255 -0.35 9.53 25.80
CA GLN A 255 0.23 10.05 24.56
C GLN A 255 -0.64 9.67 23.37
N LYS A 256 -1.51 10.60 22.93
CA LYS A 256 -2.09 10.53 21.58
C LYS A 256 -0.93 10.43 20.57
N PRO A 257 -1.05 9.63 19.49
CA PRO A 257 -0.08 9.61 18.42
C PRO A 257 0.22 11.05 18.00
N SER A 258 1.46 11.48 18.14
CA SER A 258 1.85 12.80 17.69
C SER A 258 2.20 12.68 16.21
N ARG A 259 1.46 13.38 15.35
CA ARG A 259 1.97 13.75 14.04
C ARG A 259 3.28 14.47 14.29
N ALA A 260 4.34 14.11 13.56
CA ALA A 260 5.58 14.88 13.62
C ALA A 260 5.21 16.36 13.40
N LYS A 261 5.49 17.22 14.39
CA LYS A 261 5.22 18.66 14.25
C LYS A 261 6.08 19.16 13.09
N GLU A 262 5.49 19.93 12.18
CA GLU A 262 6.15 20.67 11.08
C GLU A 262 7.25 21.66 11.54
N ASN A 263 7.69 21.62 12.81
CA ASN A 263 8.62 22.57 13.42
C ASN A 263 10.00 21.99 13.75
N GLU A 264 10.42 20.94 13.05
CA GLU A 264 11.81 20.91 12.60
C GLU A 264 11.77 21.33 11.14
N GLU A 265 12.39 22.46 10.81
CA GLU A 265 12.65 22.85 9.42
C GLU A 265 13.47 21.73 8.76
N LYS A 266 12.76 20.71 8.25
CA LYS A 266 13.23 20.00 7.07
C LYS A 266 13.32 21.08 5.99
N PRO A 267 14.45 21.19 5.27
CA PRO A 267 14.55 22.14 4.19
C PRO A 267 13.39 21.87 3.23
N THR A 268 12.41 22.77 3.23
CA THR A 268 11.33 22.79 2.27
C THR A 268 11.98 23.06 0.93
N ILE A 269 12.05 22.01 0.10
CA ILE A 269 12.50 22.17 -1.27
C ILE A 269 11.42 23.01 -1.93
N ASP A 270 11.71 24.29 -2.14
CA ASP A 270 10.88 25.16 -2.95
C ASP A 270 10.63 24.44 -4.28
N PRO A 271 9.39 24.30 -4.76
CA PRO A 271 9.11 23.65 -6.04
C PRO A 271 9.91 24.27 -7.20
N ASN A 272 10.36 25.52 -7.11
CA ASN A 272 11.27 26.18 -8.06
C ASN A 272 12.77 25.96 -7.78
N GLN A 273 13.13 25.20 -6.75
CA GLN A 273 14.50 24.88 -6.40
C GLN A 273 14.96 23.66 -7.19
N SER A 274 16.01 23.85 -7.98
CA SER A 274 16.70 22.73 -8.59
C SER A 274 17.25 21.81 -7.49
N VAL A 275 16.90 20.53 -7.58
CA VAL A 275 17.45 19.45 -6.75
C VAL A 275 18.53 18.71 -7.52
N TRP A 276 19.17 17.74 -6.89
CA TRP A 276 20.07 16.80 -7.54
C TRP A 276 19.38 15.45 -7.65
N GLY A 277 19.74 14.66 -8.65
CA GLY A 277 19.33 13.25 -8.72
C GLY A 277 20.32 12.39 -9.48
N ILE A 278 20.22 11.09 -9.26
CA ILE A 278 21.10 10.08 -9.86
C ILE A 278 20.53 9.70 -11.22
N GLN A 279 21.15 10.17 -12.30
CA GLN A 279 20.75 9.81 -13.66
C GLN A 279 21.29 8.42 -14.00
N VAL A 280 20.40 7.52 -14.43
CA VAL A 280 20.72 6.12 -14.74
C VAL A 280 20.55 5.77 -16.22
N GLY A 281 19.94 6.65 -17.00
CA GLY A 281 19.68 6.40 -18.41
C GLY A 281 19.20 7.63 -19.18
N TYR A 282 19.26 7.52 -20.50
CA TYR A 282 18.74 8.50 -21.46
C TYR A 282 18.15 7.77 -22.68
N SER A 283 17.02 8.27 -23.19
CA SER A 283 16.36 7.75 -24.38
C SER A 283 15.73 8.87 -25.21
N LYS A 284 15.83 8.80 -26.55
CA LYS A 284 15.14 9.74 -27.45
C LYS A 284 13.62 9.57 -27.49
N LYS A 285 13.12 8.38 -27.12
CA LYS A 285 11.68 8.06 -27.06
C LYS A 285 11.28 7.80 -25.61
N LYS A 286 10.03 8.13 -25.25
CA LYS A 286 9.53 7.92 -23.89
C LYS A 286 9.65 6.43 -23.54
N PRO A 287 10.50 6.05 -22.57
CA PRO A 287 10.67 4.65 -22.22
C PRO A 287 9.49 4.15 -21.37
N LYS A 288 9.27 2.83 -21.35
CA LYS A 288 8.26 2.23 -20.47
C LYS A 288 8.82 2.11 -19.06
N GLN A 289 7.99 2.38 -18.05
CA GLN A 289 8.37 2.25 -16.64
C GLN A 289 8.88 0.83 -16.30
N SER A 290 8.33 -0.19 -16.95
CA SER A 290 8.71 -1.60 -16.77
C SER A 290 10.16 -1.92 -17.15
N GLU A 291 10.80 -1.10 -17.98
CA GLU A 291 12.21 -1.24 -18.36
C GLU A 291 13.16 -0.89 -17.20
N TYR A 292 12.66 -0.20 -16.16
CA TYR A 292 13.41 0.25 -14.99
C TYR A 292 12.85 -0.32 -13.68
N SER A 293 12.13 -1.43 -13.74
CA SER A 293 11.48 -2.08 -12.58
C SER A 293 12.43 -2.49 -11.45
N LYS A 294 13.75 -2.55 -11.71
CA LYS A 294 14.80 -2.79 -10.71
C LYS A 294 15.12 -1.56 -9.85
N LEU A 295 14.61 -0.39 -10.22
CA LEU A 295 14.78 0.86 -9.49
C LEU A 295 13.47 1.17 -8.76
N THR A 296 13.52 1.14 -7.43
CA THR A 296 12.34 1.30 -6.56
C THR A 296 11.61 2.62 -6.80
N ASN A 297 12.34 3.69 -7.17
CA ASN A 297 11.82 5.05 -7.35
C ASN A 297 12.25 5.68 -8.69
N ALA A 298 12.15 4.94 -9.80
CA ALA A 298 12.52 5.49 -11.12
C ALA A 298 11.59 6.63 -11.56
N MET A 299 12.16 7.82 -11.78
CA MET A 299 11.49 8.99 -12.35
C MET A 299 11.92 9.18 -13.81
N ILE A 300 10.97 9.30 -14.73
CA ILE A 300 11.23 9.58 -16.15
C ILE A 300 10.93 11.06 -16.41
N CYS A 301 11.96 11.88 -16.57
CA CYS A 301 11.83 13.29 -16.92
C CYS A 301 11.93 13.51 -18.44
N LYS A 302 11.15 14.47 -18.95
CA LYS A 302 11.19 14.91 -20.35
C LYS A 302 12.08 16.15 -20.45
N CYS A 303 13.26 15.99 -21.03
CA CYS A 303 14.23 17.05 -21.27
C CYS A 303 14.14 17.54 -22.74
N PRO A 304 14.75 18.69 -23.11
CA PRO A 304 14.72 19.22 -24.47
C PRO A 304 15.30 18.26 -25.54
N ASP A 305 16.27 17.43 -25.14
CA ASP A 305 16.99 16.50 -26.00
C ASP A 305 16.44 15.06 -25.97
N GLY A 306 15.49 14.74 -25.09
CA GLY A 306 14.96 13.38 -24.93
C GLY A 306 14.39 13.13 -23.54
N TYR A 307 14.43 11.88 -23.08
CA TYR A 307 13.95 11.47 -21.77
C TYR A 307 15.13 10.99 -20.92
N ARG A 308 15.28 11.53 -19.71
CA ARG A 308 16.28 11.10 -18.73
C ARG A 308 15.61 10.36 -17.59
N ILE A 309 16.28 9.32 -17.08
CA ILE A 309 15.74 8.46 -16.03
C ILE A 309 16.58 8.66 -14.77
N PHE A 310 15.91 8.91 -13.65
CA PHE A 310 16.53 9.16 -12.36
C PHE A 310 16.08 8.14 -11.32
N SER A 311 16.99 7.67 -10.46
CA SER A 311 16.67 6.65 -9.45
C SER A 311 16.47 7.20 -8.03
N ALA A 312 16.95 8.41 -7.75
CA ALA A 312 16.84 9.09 -6.47
C ALA A 312 16.99 10.61 -6.66
N LYS A 313 16.56 11.39 -5.67
CA LYS A 313 16.73 12.85 -5.61
C LYS A 313 17.08 13.33 -4.21
N ALA A 314 17.82 14.43 -4.11
CA ALA A 314 18.14 15.10 -2.85
C ALA A 314 18.40 16.61 -3.05
N ALA A 315 18.30 17.39 -1.99
CA ALA A 315 18.57 18.83 -2.03
C ALA A 315 20.06 19.13 -2.29
N ASN A 316 20.97 18.30 -1.76
CA ASN A 316 22.42 18.41 -1.98
C ASN A 316 22.98 17.18 -2.71
N PRO A 317 24.03 17.33 -3.55
CA PRO A 317 24.58 16.20 -4.30
C PRO A 317 25.34 15.21 -3.40
N GLN A 318 25.93 15.66 -2.29
CA GLN A 318 26.65 14.80 -1.35
C GLN A 318 25.75 13.72 -0.73
N ASP A 319 24.48 14.05 -0.49
CA ASP A 319 23.49 13.13 0.08
C ASP A 319 23.18 11.95 -0.86
N LEU A 320 23.57 12.05 -2.14
CA LEU A 320 23.37 11.02 -3.15
C LEU A 320 24.61 10.14 -3.37
N GLU A 321 25.76 10.42 -2.77
CA GLU A 321 27.01 9.69 -3.05
C GLU A 321 26.94 8.23 -2.62
N VAL A 322 26.40 7.96 -1.42
CA VAL A 322 26.21 6.59 -0.92
C VAL A 322 25.25 5.80 -1.81
N GLU A 323 24.17 6.46 -2.24
CA GLU A 323 23.13 5.83 -3.06
C GLU A 323 23.61 5.63 -4.51
N LEU A 324 24.44 6.54 -5.04
CA LEU A 324 25.07 6.43 -6.35
C LEU A 324 25.93 5.16 -6.44
N GLU A 325 26.70 4.84 -5.40
CA GLU A 325 27.52 3.64 -5.38
C GLU A 325 26.69 2.35 -5.31
N LYS A 326 25.53 2.37 -4.62
CA LYS A 326 24.57 1.25 -4.66
C LYS A 326 23.97 1.07 -6.05
N VAL A 327 23.57 2.17 -6.69
CA VAL A 327 22.97 2.16 -8.05
C VAL A 327 23.96 1.68 -9.10
N LYS A 328 25.25 2.05 -9.00
CA LYS A 328 26.29 1.52 -9.89
C LYS A 328 26.50 0.02 -9.69
N LYS A 329 26.51 -0.44 -8.44
CA LYS A 329 26.63 -1.87 -8.09
C LYS A 329 25.42 -2.70 -8.53
N SER A 330 24.23 -2.11 -8.64
CA SER A 330 23.01 -2.80 -9.10
C SER A 330 22.89 -2.94 -10.63
N GLY A 331 23.88 -2.46 -11.39
CA GLY A 331 23.99 -2.67 -12.84
C GLY A 331 24.02 -1.39 -13.67
N PHE A 332 23.72 -0.23 -13.06
CA PHE A 332 23.77 1.07 -13.74
C PHE A 332 25.16 1.71 -13.59
N ARG A 333 26.19 1.04 -14.11
CA ARG A 333 27.61 1.43 -13.90
C ARG A 333 27.94 2.84 -14.36
N ASN A 334 27.21 3.34 -15.35
CA ASN A 334 27.36 4.69 -15.91
C ASN A 334 26.40 5.68 -15.25
N ALA A 335 25.91 5.45 -14.03
CA ALA A 335 25.10 6.44 -13.33
C ALA A 335 25.96 7.60 -12.81
N TRP A 336 25.41 8.81 -12.81
CA TRP A 336 26.06 10.00 -12.23
C TRP A 336 25.02 10.94 -11.61
N ILE A 337 25.48 11.81 -10.71
CA ILE A 337 24.64 12.84 -10.08
C ILE A 337 24.54 14.03 -11.03
N ASN A 338 23.31 14.47 -11.31
CA ASN A 338 23.05 15.64 -12.13
C ASN A 338 21.97 16.51 -11.49
N LYS A 339 21.98 17.81 -11.81
CA LYS A 339 20.99 18.77 -11.34
C LYS A 339 19.68 18.59 -12.12
N ILE A 340 18.55 18.71 -11.44
CA ILE A 340 17.19 18.47 -11.96
C ILE A 340 16.27 19.57 -11.44
N ASP A 341 15.47 20.16 -12.32
CA ASP A 341 14.36 21.01 -11.91
C ASP A 341 13.08 20.18 -11.78
N LEU A 342 12.56 20.02 -10.55
CA LEU A 342 11.37 19.20 -10.29
C LEU A 342 10.04 19.89 -10.65
N SER A 343 9.99 21.22 -10.72
CA SER A 343 8.75 21.93 -11.10
C SER A 343 8.28 21.55 -12.51
N ARG A 344 9.23 21.21 -13.39
CA ARG A 344 9.01 20.95 -14.81
C ARG A 344 9.60 19.63 -15.30
N CYS A 345 10.34 18.90 -14.46
CA CYS A 345 11.20 17.79 -14.87
C CYS A 345 12.16 18.24 -16.00
N ASP A 346 12.69 19.47 -15.89
CA ASP A 346 13.58 20.07 -16.88
C ASP A 346 15.05 19.80 -16.52
N CYS A 347 15.86 19.57 -17.55
CA CYS A 347 17.22 19.06 -17.40
C CYS A 347 18.16 20.07 -18.08
N ASN A 348 18.65 21.05 -17.33
CA ASN A 348 19.68 21.98 -17.80
C ASN A 348 21.07 21.37 -17.72
#